data_AF-A0A8T1N767-F1
#
_entry.id   AF-A0A8T1N767-F1
#
_cell.length_a   1.000
_cell.length_b   1.000
_cell.length_c   1.000
_cell.angle_alpha   90.00
_cell.angle_beta   90.00
_cell.angle_gamma   90.00
#
_symmetry.space_group_name_H-M   'P 1'
#
loop_
_entity.id
_entity.type
_entity.pdbx_description
1 polymer ?
#
loop_
_entity_poly.entity_id
_entity_poly.type
_entity_poly.pdbx_seq_one_letter_code
_entity_poly.pdbx_strand_id
1 'polypeptide(L)'
;MKEERLFEILENNIVAEGNKEQIQQFVELARSCLAVQGDERPTMREVAMELQGIRKMQKHTWVILEANSENVEHLLSETCEANKYGESSSTITTAYHHSMNDYGTQA
;
A
#
# COMPACT_ATOMS: atom_id res chain seq x y z
N MET A 1 -12.77 14.37 17.41
CA MET A 1 -12.90 13.52 18.62
C MET A 1 -11.75 13.91 19.55
N LYS A 2 -11.96 14.06 20.86
CA LYS A 2 -10.83 14.22 21.78
C LYS A 2 -10.18 12.85 21.95
N GLU A 3 -8.88 12.73 21.70
CA GLU A 3 -8.12 11.46 21.75
C GLU A 3 -8.32 10.71 23.06
N GLU A 4 -8.42 11.45 24.17
CA GLU A 4 -8.61 10.91 25.52
C GLU A 4 -9.89 10.08 25.68
N ARG A 5 -10.94 10.35 24.89
CA ARG A 5 -12.21 9.60 24.98
C ARG A 5 -12.39 8.55 23.89
N LEU A 6 -11.43 8.38 23.00
CA LEU A 6 -11.56 7.42 21.91
C LEU A 6 -11.71 6.00 22.44
N PHE A 7 -10.87 5.61 23.41
CA PHE A 7 -10.89 4.26 23.97
C PHE A 7 -12.08 4.01 24.92
N GLU A 8 -12.79 5.05 25.33
CA GLU A 8 -13.99 4.94 26.17
C GLU A 8 -15.24 4.55 25.36
N ILE A 9 -15.25 4.82 24.05
CA ILE A 9 -16.40 4.57 23.18
C ILE A 9 -16.27 3.28 22.35
N LEU A 10 -15.05 2.74 22.26
CA LEU A 10 -14.80 1.51 21.53
C LEU A 10 -15.24 0.31 22.37
N GLU A 11 -15.72 -0.74 21.71
CA GLU A 11 -16.04 -1.99 22.40
C GLU A 11 -14.78 -2.57 23.07
N ASN A 12 -14.96 -3.16 24.25
CA ASN A 12 -13.85 -3.62 25.09
C ASN A 12 -12.95 -4.65 24.39
N ASN A 13 -13.52 -5.51 23.54
CA ASN A 13 -12.77 -6.47 22.72
C ASN A 13 -11.82 -5.77 21.73
N ILE A 14 -12.26 -4.68 21.09
CA ILE A 14 -11.44 -3.89 20.16
C ILE A 14 -10.26 -3.25 20.90
N VAL A 15 -10.50 -2.71 22.10
CA VAL A 15 -9.45 -2.08 22.92
C VAL A 15 -8.47 -3.12 23.50
N ALA A 16 -8.96 -4.31 23.85
CA ALA A 16 -8.15 -5.37 24.44
C ALA A 16 -7.28 -6.10 23.42
N GLU A 17 -7.79 -6.34 22.21
CA GLU A 17 -7.13 -7.15 21.18
C GLU A 17 -6.44 -6.29 20.11
N GLY A 18 -6.92 -5.06 19.92
CA GLY A 18 -6.43 -4.17 18.87
C GLY A 18 -5.17 -3.41 19.25
N ASN A 19 -4.31 -3.17 18.24
CA ASN A 19 -3.15 -2.30 18.39
C ASN A 19 -3.61 -0.83 18.46
N LYS A 20 -3.20 -0.11 19.52
CA LYS A 20 -3.66 1.25 19.79
C LYS A 20 -3.27 2.23 18.69
N GLU A 21 -2.08 2.08 18.12
CA GLU A 21 -1.58 2.95 17.05
C GLU A 21 -2.39 2.77 15.77
N GLN A 22 -2.71 1.52 15.38
CA GLN A 22 -3.59 1.22 14.25
C GLN A 22 -5.00 1.77 14.47
N ILE A 23 -5.54 1.64 15.68
CA ILE A 23 -6.84 2.19 16.05
C ILE A 23 -6.84 3.72 15.91
N GLN A 24 -5.80 4.40 16.40
CA GLN A 24 -5.67 5.84 16.29
C GLN A 24 -5.62 6.30 14.83
N GLN A 25 -4.80 5.66 13.99
CA GLN A 25 -4.74 6.01 12.57
C GLN A 25 -6.03 5.74 11.82
N PHE A 26 -6.70 4.63 12.14
CA PHE A 26 -8.01 4.34 11.56
C PHE A 26 -9.02 5.42 11.92
N VAL A 27 -9.00 5.92 13.15
CA VAL A 27 -9.90 6.98 13.62
C VAL A 27 -9.59 8.31 12.94
N GLU A 28 -8.32 8.64 12.72
CA GLU A 28 -7.91 9.81 11.94
C GLU A 28 -8.44 9.72 10.50
N LEU A 29 -8.27 8.56 9.85
CA LEU A 29 -8.81 8.33 8.51
C LEU A 29 -10.34 8.46 8.47
N ALA A 30 -11.04 7.85 9.43
CA ALA A 30 -12.49 7.94 9.55
C ALA A 30 -12.95 9.40 9.76
N ARG A 31 -12.22 10.17 10.58
CA ARG A 31 -12.48 11.59 10.79
C ARG A 31 -12.35 12.39 9.50
N SER A 32 -11.33 12.13 8.69
CA SER A 32 -11.15 12.79 7.38
C SER A 32 -12.27 12.42 6.41
N CYS A 33 -12.71 11.15 6.38
CA CYS A 33 -13.85 10.71 5.56
C CYS A 33 -15.17 11.40 5.95
N LEU A 34 -15.32 11.76 7.23
CA LEU A 34 -16.49 12.42 7.79
C LEU A 34 -16.38 13.94 7.83
N ALA A 35 -15.42 14.54 7.12
CA ALA A 35 -15.29 15.99 7.01
C ALA A 35 -16.61 16.63 6.51
N VAL A 36 -16.95 17.77 7.10
CA VAL A 36 -18.18 18.51 6.75
C VAL A 36 -18.07 19.04 5.32
N GLN A 37 -16.90 19.57 4.97
CA GLN A 37 -16.59 20.02 3.63
C GLN A 37 -16.22 18.81 2.75
N GLY A 38 -16.90 18.67 1.61
CA GLY A 38 -16.75 17.50 0.74
C GLY A 38 -15.40 17.42 0.03
N ASP A 39 -14.79 18.57 -0.21
CA ASP A 39 -13.46 18.75 -0.80
C ASP A 39 -12.31 18.39 0.15
N GLU A 40 -12.55 18.38 1.47
CA GLU A 40 -11.59 17.87 2.46
C GLU A 40 -11.63 16.35 2.61
N ARG A 41 -12.66 15.69 2.04
CA ARG A 41 -12.77 14.23 2.13
C ARG A 41 -11.76 13.56 1.20
N PRO A 42 -11.06 12.52 1.68
CA PRO A 42 -10.15 11.77 0.82
C PRO A 42 -10.94 11.05 -0.29
N THR A 43 -10.26 10.83 -1.40
CA THR A 43 -10.73 9.94 -2.46
C THR A 43 -10.73 8.50 -1.98
N MET A 44 -11.59 7.65 -2.54
CA MET A 44 -11.58 6.21 -2.21
C MET A 44 -10.23 5.52 -2.50
N ARG A 45 -9.46 6.05 -3.45
CA ARG A 45 -8.09 5.58 -3.71
C ARG A 45 -7.18 5.84 -2.51
N GLU A 46 -7.20 7.06 -1.96
CA GLU A 46 -6.44 7.43 -0.76
C GLU A 46 -6.90 6.60 0.44
N VAL A 47 -8.21 6.48 0.65
CA VAL A 47 -8.76 5.62 1.72
C VAL A 47 -8.26 4.18 1.61
N ALA A 48 -8.25 3.59 0.41
CA ALA A 48 -7.75 2.24 0.20
C ALA A 48 -6.23 2.12 0.49
N MET A 49 -5.44 3.11 0.10
CA MET A 49 -4.00 3.14 0.37
C MET A 49 -3.71 3.26 1.87
N GLU A 50 -4.40 4.17 2.57
CA GLU A 50 -4.24 4.37 4.01
C GLU A 50 -4.64 3.10 4.80
N LEU A 51 -5.78 2.48 4.47
CA LEU A 51 -6.18 1.21 5.08
C LEU A 51 -5.17 0.09 4.82
N GLN A 52 -4.58 0.05 3.62
CA GLN A 52 -3.51 -0.91 3.32
C GLN A 52 -2.27 -0.66 4.19
N GLY A 53 -1.92 0.60 4.43
CA GLY A 53 -0.85 1.04 5.31
C GLY A 53 -1.10 0.61 6.76
N ILE A 54 -2.25 0.99 7.32
CA ILE A 54 -2.67 0.65 8.68
C ILE A 54 -2.59 -0.86 8.90
N ARG A 55 -3.13 -1.67 7.97
CA ARG A 55 -3.08 -3.14 8.08
C ARG A 55 -1.66 -3.71 8.09
N LYS A 56 -0.70 -3.06 7.43
CA LYS A 56 0.70 -3.51 7.38
C LYS A 56 1.51 -3.13 8.63
N MET A 57 1.06 -2.18 9.45
CA MET A 57 1.81 -1.70 10.61
C MET A 57 2.19 -2.80 11.61
N GLN A 58 1.33 -3.81 11.81
CA GLN A 58 1.65 -4.96 12.66
C GLN A 58 2.84 -5.79 12.18
N LYS A 59 3.16 -5.78 10.88
CA LYS A 59 4.29 -6.56 10.35
C LYS A 59 5.63 -6.01 10.83
N HIS A 60 5.73 -4.72 11.13
CA HIS A 60 6.98 -4.13 11.59
C HIS A 60 7.31 -4.50 13.04
N THR A 61 6.32 -4.70 13.91
CA THR A 61 6.56 -5.15 15.29
C THR A 61 7.01 -6.61 15.36
N TRP A 62 6.48 -7.49 14.51
CA TRP A 62 6.93 -8.89 14.44
C TRP A 62 8.34 -9.02 13.85
N VAL A 63 8.62 -8.28 12.77
CA VAL A 63 9.94 -8.33 12.10
C VAL A 63 11.05 -7.75 12.98
N ILE A 64 10.78 -6.76 13.84
CA ILE A 64 11.80 -6.23 14.78
C ILE A 64 12.13 -7.21 15.91
N LEU A 65 11.20 -8.08 16.33
CA LEU A 65 11.46 -9.13 17.32
C LEU A 65 12.27 -10.31 16.76
N GLU A 66 12.13 -10.59 15.47
CA GLU A 66 12.92 -11.63 14.77
C GLU A 66 14.26 -11.10 14.22
N ALA A 67 14.45 -9.78 14.10
CA ALA A 67 15.65 -9.17 13.54
C ALA A 67 16.83 -9.02 14.53
N ASN A 68 16.90 -9.84 15.58
CA ASN A 68 18.15 -9.99 16.36
C ASN A 68 19.14 -10.99 15.71
N SER A 69 18.95 -11.31 14.43
CA SER A 69 19.92 -11.99 13.58
C SER A 69 20.20 -11.10 12.37
N GLU A 70 21.15 -10.19 12.55
CA GLU A 70 22.03 -9.63 11.52
C GLU A 70 21.42 -9.41 10.12
N ASN A 71 20.91 -8.20 9.83
CA ASN A 71 21.13 -7.43 8.59
C ASN A 71 20.11 -6.28 8.46
N VAL A 72 20.25 -5.25 9.29
CA VAL A 72 19.70 -3.92 8.98
C VAL A 72 20.60 -3.34 7.89
N GLU A 73 20.05 -2.99 6.72
CA GLU A 73 20.58 -2.04 5.71
C GLU A 73 19.86 -2.19 4.35
N HIS A 74 19.09 -3.27 4.08
CA HIS A 74 18.49 -3.47 2.75
C HIS A 74 17.02 -2.99 2.59
N LEU A 75 16.36 -2.49 3.64
CA LEU A 75 14.91 -2.16 3.58
C LEU A 75 14.59 -0.66 3.39
N LEU A 76 15.56 0.14 2.95
CA LEU A 76 15.35 1.56 2.64
C LEU A 76 15.46 1.89 1.13
N SER A 77 15.55 0.88 0.25
CA SER A 77 15.84 1.09 -1.18
C SER A 77 14.67 0.95 -2.16
N GLU A 78 13.40 0.90 -1.72
CA GLU A 78 12.27 0.87 -2.65
C GLU A 78 11.22 1.94 -2.32
N THR A 79 11.63 3.20 -2.43
CA THR A 79 10.71 4.32 -2.69
C THR A 79 11.11 5.06 -3.95
N CYS A 80 10.68 4.55 -5.10
CA CYS A 80 10.25 5.28 -6.31
C CYS A 80 10.00 4.20 -7.37
N GLU A 81 8.82 4.09 -7.96
CA GLU A 81 8.62 4.65 -9.30
C GLU A 81 7.15 5.00 -9.55
N ALA A 82 6.99 6.18 -10.14
CA ALA A 82 5.73 6.85 -10.40
C ALA A 82 4.82 6.07 -11.36
N ASN A 83 3.51 6.18 -11.10
CA ASN A 83 2.44 5.80 -12.02
C ASN A 83 2.68 6.39 -13.43
N LYS A 84 2.58 5.56 -14.48
CA LYS A 84 2.30 6.00 -15.85
C LYS A 84 1.26 5.07 -16.47
N TYR A 85 -0.02 5.32 -16.17
CA TYR A 85 -1.09 5.03 -17.14
C TYR A 85 -1.17 6.24 -18.06
N GLY A 86 -0.94 6.02 -19.35
CA GLY A 86 -0.95 7.04 -20.39
C GLY A 86 -0.89 6.39 -21.76
N GLU A 87 -2.06 6.03 -22.25
CA GLU A 87 -2.33 5.68 -23.64
C GLU A 87 -1.71 6.72 -24.59
N SER A 88 -0.91 6.28 -25.55
CA SER A 88 -0.49 7.09 -26.69
C SER A 88 -0.37 6.21 -27.91
N SER A 89 -1.40 6.29 -28.73
CA SER A 89 -1.41 5.93 -30.14
C SER A 89 -0.23 6.59 -30.85
N SER A 90 0.60 5.81 -31.55
CA SER A 90 1.17 6.19 -32.86
C SER A 90 1.91 5.01 -33.51
N THR A 91 1.43 4.66 -34.70
CA THR A 91 2.10 3.94 -35.78
C THR A 91 3.52 4.47 -36.01
N ILE A 92 4.51 3.60 -36.32
CA ILE A 92 5.54 3.78 -37.37
C ILE A 92 6.30 2.45 -37.58
N THR A 93 6.40 2.07 -38.85
CA THR A 93 7.05 0.91 -39.48
C THR A 93 8.59 1.00 -39.45
N THR A 94 9.25 0.00 -40.07
CA THR A 94 10.70 -0.18 -40.42
C THR A 94 11.59 -0.75 -39.30
N ALA A 95 12.41 -1.78 -39.47
CA ALA A 95 13.03 -2.38 -40.66
C ALA A 95 13.41 -3.86 -40.42
N TYR A 96 13.72 -4.52 -41.54
CA TYR A 96 14.07 -5.93 -41.74
C TYR A 96 15.26 -6.53 -40.94
N HIS A 97 15.30 -7.88 -40.97
CA HIS A 97 16.36 -8.88 -40.69
C HIS A 97 16.39 -9.48 -39.26
N HIS A 98 16.47 -10.82 -39.04
CA HIS A 98 17.08 -11.90 -39.84
C HIS A 98 16.43 -13.29 -39.60
N SER A 99 16.85 -14.22 -40.47
CA SER A 99 16.28 -15.49 -40.94
C SER A 99 16.17 -16.70 -39.99
N MET A 100 15.42 -17.69 -40.52
CA MET A 100 14.97 -19.00 -40.02
C MET A 100 16.00 -19.91 -39.36
N ASN A 101 15.53 -20.75 -38.41
CA ASN A 101 16.04 -22.10 -38.22
C ASN A 101 14.90 -23.12 -38.30
N ASP A 102 15.18 -24.13 -39.13
CA ASP A 102 14.37 -25.21 -39.63
C ASP A 102 14.55 -26.45 -38.73
N TYR A 103 13.45 -27.08 -38.29
CA TYR A 103 13.44 -28.46 -37.82
C TYR A 103 12.13 -29.14 -38.22
N GLY A 104 11.88 -29.24 -39.52
CA GLY A 104 11.07 -30.32 -40.06
C GLY A 104 11.94 -31.55 -40.29
N THR A 105 12.02 -32.49 -39.34
CA THR A 105 12.50 -33.85 -39.63
C THR A 105 11.32 -34.77 -39.88
N GLN A 106 11.42 -35.41 -41.03
CA GLN A 106 10.45 -36.22 -41.76
C GLN A 106 10.74 -37.70 -41.53
N ALA A 107 9.68 -38.51 -41.33
CA ALA A 107 9.49 -39.88 -41.85
C ALA A 107 8.13 -40.42 -41.38
#